data_AF-A0A0D2KBE8-F1
#
_entry.id   AF-A0A0D2KBE8-F1
#
_cell.length_a   1.000
_cell.length_b   1.000
_cell.length_c   1.000
_cell.angle_alpha   90.00
_cell.angle_beta   90.00
_cell.angle_gamma   90.00
#
_symmetry.space_group_name_H-M   'P 1'
#
loop_
_entity.id
_entity.type
_entity.pdbx_description
1 polymer ?
#
loop_
_entity_poly.entity_id
_entity_poly.type
_entity_poly.pdbx_seq_one_letter_code
_entity_poly.pdbx_strand_id
1 'polypeptide(L)'
;MEGEVAYAFDRLSEGQDGEVTPRQLKIALRAMGFPVKKADVRSLLRDAGLDAALPLCFDSFREVDITPDELHDMVVEFDADGDGLISEGEFAAILAAADE
;
A
#
# COMPACT_ATOMS: atom_id res chain seq x y z
N MET A 1 19.64 -2.96 8.71
CA MET A 1 18.34 -3.55 9.12
C MET A 1 17.74 -4.27 7.90
N GLU A 2 18.51 -5.14 7.23
CA GLU A 2 18.06 -5.80 5.98
C GLU A 2 17.15 -7.02 6.24
N GLY A 3 17.10 -7.50 7.49
CA GLY A 3 16.30 -8.66 7.87
C GLY A 3 14.80 -8.43 7.94
N GLU A 4 14.34 -7.18 8.17
CA GLU A 4 12.90 -6.90 8.32
C GLU A 4 12.17 -6.97 6.99
N VAL A 5 12.76 -6.41 5.92
CA VAL A 5 12.22 -6.47 4.56
C VAL A 5 12.21 -7.91 4.04
N ALA A 6 13.29 -8.67 4.28
CA ALA A 6 13.36 -10.08 3.91
C ALA A 6 12.33 -10.94 4.65
N TYR A 7 12.13 -10.70 5.95
CA TYR A 7 11.11 -11.40 6.74
C TYR A 7 9.69 -11.07 6.27
N ALA A 8 9.39 -9.80 6.02
CA ALA A 8 8.11 -9.37 5.48
C ALA A 8 7.85 -9.99 4.10
N PHE A 9 8.86 -10.01 3.23
CA PHE A 9 8.76 -10.60 1.90
C PHE A 9 8.47 -12.11 1.94
N ASP A 10 9.21 -12.86 2.77
CA ASP A 10 9.00 -14.30 2.94
C ASP A 10 7.58 -14.60 3.42
N ARG A 11 7.12 -13.87 4.44
CA ARG A 11 5.75 -13.99 4.98
C ARG A 11 4.67 -13.65 3.96
N LEU A 12 4.93 -12.71 3.06
CA LEU A 12 3.97 -12.29 2.04
C LEU A 12 3.98 -13.18 0.81
N SER A 13 5.12 -13.74 0.45
CA SER A 13 5.30 -14.60 -0.73
C SER A 13 4.94 -16.07 -0.49
N GLU A 14 4.51 -16.44 0.74
CA GLU A 14 4.09 -17.82 1.10
C GLU A 14 3.08 -18.38 0.08
N GLY A 15 3.57 -19.25 -0.82
CA GLY A 15 2.78 -20.02 -1.77
C GLY A 15 2.88 -19.63 -3.26
N GLN A 16 3.60 -18.57 -3.64
CA GLN A 16 3.78 -18.17 -5.06
C GLN A 16 5.24 -17.83 -5.40
N ASP A 17 6.07 -18.87 -5.57
CA ASP A 17 7.38 -18.80 -6.26
C ASP A 17 8.37 -17.70 -5.81
N GLY A 18 8.22 -17.17 -4.59
CA GLY A 18 9.08 -16.09 -4.10
C GLY A 18 8.74 -14.74 -4.75
N GLU A 19 7.45 -14.48 -5.01
CA GLU A 19 6.95 -13.19 -5.46
C GLU A 19 5.79 -12.70 -4.58
N VAL A 20 5.63 -11.38 -4.49
CA VAL A 20 4.55 -10.71 -3.77
C VAL A 20 3.62 -10.03 -4.76
N THR A 21 2.39 -10.53 -4.86
CA THR A 21 1.36 -9.90 -5.69
C THR A 21 0.85 -8.59 -5.07
N PRO A 22 0.32 -7.66 -5.88
CA PRO A 22 -0.38 -6.47 -5.37
C PRO A 22 -1.53 -6.81 -4.41
N ARG A 23 -2.12 -8.00 -4.54
CA ARG A 23 -3.13 -8.50 -3.60
C ARG A 23 -2.53 -8.86 -2.25
N GLN A 24 -1.38 -9.55 -2.21
CA GLN A 24 -0.67 -9.87 -0.97
C GLN A 24 -0.21 -8.61 -0.27
N LEU A 25 0.34 -7.64 -1.01
CA LEU A 25 0.72 -6.33 -0.47
C LEU A 25 -0.47 -5.62 0.18
N LYS A 26 -1.64 -5.62 -0.48
CA LYS A 26 -2.88 -5.09 0.11
C LYS A 26 -3.29 -5.79 1.41
N ILE A 27 -3.16 -7.12 1.46
CA ILE A 27 -3.49 -7.91 2.67
C ILE A 27 -2.50 -7.56 3.79
N ALA A 28 -1.22 -7.42 3.47
CA ALA A 28 -0.16 -7.01 4.41
C ALA A 28 -0.50 -5.67 5.07
N LEU A 29 -0.74 -4.65 4.23
CA LEU A 29 -1.05 -3.30 4.68
C LEU A 29 -2.29 -3.29 5.59
N ARG A 30 -3.32 -4.05 5.26
CA ARG A 30 -4.50 -4.23 6.12
C ARG A 30 -4.20 -4.96 7.43
N ALA A 31 -3.36 -6.00 7.40
CA ALA A 31 -2.96 -6.74 8.60
C ALA A 31 -2.11 -5.90 9.55
N MET A 32 -1.39 -4.91 9.02
CA MET A 32 -0.66 -3.89 9.79
C MET A 32 -1.55 -2.75 10.31
N GLY A 33 -2.85 -2.77 9.99
CA GLY A 33 -3.82 -1.77 10.46
C GLY A 33 -4.14 -0.67 9.45
N PHE A 34 -3.55 -0.68 8.27
CA PHE A 34 -3.78 0.36 7.25
C PHE A 34 -4.97 0.01 6.34
N PRO A 35 -6.02 0.84 6.29
CA PRO A 35 -7.23 0.57 5.52
C PRO A 35 -7.05 0.84 4.01
N VAL A 36 -6.17 0.10 3.33
CA VAL A 36 -5.88 0.32 1.90
C VAL A 36 -6.89 -0.36 0.95
N LYS A 37 -7.17 0.30 -0.18
CA LYS A 37 -7.97 -0.16 -1.32
C LYS A 37 -7.06 -0.62 -2.47
N LYS A 38 -7.66 -1.22 -3.50
CA LYS A 38 -6.93 -1.66 -4.71
C LYS A 38 -6.37 -0.46 -5.51
N ALA A 39 -6.99 0.71 -5.40
CA ALA A 39 -6.52 1.92 -6.07
C ALA A 39 -5.22 2.42 -5.43
N ASP A 40 -5.19 2.48 -4.10
CA ASP A 40 -4.06 2.97 -3.31
C ASP A 40 -2.81 2.12 -3.54
N VAL A 41 -2.94 0.79 -3.49
CA VAL A 41 -1.82 -0.12 -3.83
C VAL A 41 -1.36 0.07 -5.28
N ARG A 42 -2.27 0.38 -6.21
CA ARG A 42 -1.89 0.69 -7.59
C ARG A 42 -1.17 2.03 -7.72
N SER A 43 -1.49 3.01 -6.88
CA SER A 43 -0.77 4.29 -6.84
C SER A 43 0.62 4.07 -6.26
N LEU A 44 0.72 3.48 -5.06
CA LEU A 44 1.98 3.16 -4.39
C LEU A 44 2.98 2.46 -5.32
N LEU A 45 2.52 1.43 -6.05
CA LEU A 45 3.37 0.73 -7.01
C LEU A 45 3.79 1.62 -8.19
N ARG A 46 2.90 2.45 -8.73
CA ARG A 46 3.25 3.40 -9.80
C ARG A 46 4.22 4.47 -9.33
N ASP A 47 4.04 4.98 -8.12
CA ASP A 47 4.85 6.05 -7.54
C ASP A 47 6.28 5.52 -7.29
N ALA A 48 6.41 4.23 -6.93
CA ALA A 48 7.67 3.49 -6.92
C ALA A 48 8.20 3.08 -8.32
N GLY A 49 7.52 3.44 -9.41
CA GLY A 49 7.93 3.13 -10.79
C GLY A 49 7.68 1.67 -11.21
N LEU A 50 6.83 0.95 -10.49
CA LEU A 50 6.55 -0.47 -10.68
C LEU A 50 5.19 -0.72 -11.34
N ASP A 51 5.10 -1.83 -12.06
CA ASP A 51 3.85 -2.23 -12.70
C ASP A 51 2.93 -2.96 -11.70
N ALA A 52 1.82 -2.31 -11.36
CA ALA A 52 0.82 -2.84 -10.45
C ALA A 52 -0.03 -4.00 -11.02
N ALA A 53 0.20 -4.41 -12.27
CA ALA A 53 -0.33 -5.64 -12.85
C ALA A 53 0.62 -6.83 -12.69
N LEU A 54 1.89 -6.57 -12.33
CA LEU A 54 2.90 -7.60 -12.18
C LEU A 54 3.16 -7.91 -10.70
N PRO A 55 3.56 -9.15 -10.38
CA PRO A 55 4.05 -9.50 -9.06
C PRO A 55 5.44 -8.89 -8.80
N LEU A 56 5.75 -8.67 -7.54
CA LEU A 56 7.00 -8.08 -7.07
C LEU A 56 7.99 -9.20 -6.71
N CYS A 57 9.16 -9.22 -7.33
CA CYS A 57 10.29 -9.99 -6.82
C CYS A 57 10.89 -9.29 -5.59
N PHE A 58 11.83 -9.95 -4.91
CA PHE A 58 12.46 -9.40 -3.70
C PHE A 58 13.09 -8.02 -3.93
N ASP A 59 13.80 -7.82 -5.05
CA ASP A 59 14.38 -6.52 -5.41
C ASP A 59 13.30 -5.45 -5.59
N SER A 60 12.26 -5.71 -6.39
CA SER A 60 11.17 -4.75 -6.57
C SER A 60 10.41 -4.48 -5.28
N PHE A 61 10.23 -5.48 -4.42
CA PHE A 61 9.57 -5.31 -3.11
C PHE A 61 10.40 -4.47 -2.15
N ARG A 62 11.73 -4.56 -2.22
CA ARG A 62 12.63 -3.69 -1.46
C ARG A 62 12.53 -2.24 -1.94
N GLU A 63 12.42 -2.02 -3.25
CA GLU A 63 12.26 -0.68 -3.83
C GLU A 63 10.89 -0.06 -3.53
N VAL A 64 9.89 -0.87 -3.17
CA VAL A 64 8.56 -0.37 -2.78
C VAL A 64 8.61 0.47 -1.49
N ASP A 65 9.67 0.36 -0.66
CA ASP A 65 9.96 1.10 0.59
C ASP A 65 8.80 1.99 1.07
N ILE A 66 7.66 1.37 1.42
CA ILE A 66 6.49 2.10 1.89
C ILE A 66 6.83 2.48 3.32
N THR A 67 7.38 3.66 3.48
CA THR A 67 7.57 4.19 4.82
C THR A 67 6.19 4.43 5.43
N PRO A 68 6.02 4.17 6.73
CA PRO A 68 4.78 4.52 7.42
C PRO A 68 4.46 6.01 7.25
N ASP A 69 5.47 6.88 7.11
CA ASP A 69 5.33 8.29 6.77
C ASP A 69 4.71 8.53 5.38
N GLU A 70 5.17 7.88 4.30
CA GLU A 70 4.55 8.04 2.96
C GLU A 70 3.12 7.51 2.92
N LEU A 71 2.86 6.40 3.60
CA LEU A 71 1.50 5.87 3.70
C LEU A 71 0.61 6.79 4.55
N HIS A 72 1.18 7.43 5.56
CA HIS A 72 0.51 8.41 6.38
C HIS A 72 0.20 9.68 5.59
N ASP A 73 1.14 10.21 4.79
CA ASP A 73 0.91 11.38 3.94
C ASP A 73 -0.24 11.13 2.94
N MET A 74 -0.34 9.93 2.36
CA MET A 74 -1.46 9.57 1.48
C MET A 74 -2.82 9.51 2.20
N VAL A 75 -2.83 9.21 3.50
CA VAL A 75 -4.06 9.11 4.29
C VAL A 75 -4.44 10.48 4.86
N VAL A 76 -3.47 11.23 5.40
CA VAL A 76 -3.63 12.55 6.01
C VAL A 76 -4.24 13.57 5.07
N GLU A 77 -3.99 13.49 3.76
CA GLU A 77 -4.57 14.42 2.80
C GLU A 77 -6.11 14.35 2.73
N PHE A 78 -6.69 13.20 3.10
CA PHE A 78 -8.13 12.96 3.02
C PHE A 78 -8.78 12.57 4.35
N ASP A 79 -7.99 12.24 5.35
CA ASP A 79 -8.37 12.01 6.74
C ASP A 79 -8.58 13.38 7.43
N ALA A 80 -9.83 13.81 7.46
CA ALA A 80 -10.24 15.12 7.95
C ALA A 80 -10.40 15.14 9.47
N ASP A 81 -10.65 13.98 10.09
CA ASP A 81 -10.79 13.86 11.54
C ASP A 81 -9.49 13.43 12.25
N GLY A 82 -8.49 13.00 11.49
CA GLY A 82 -7.15 12.67 11.98
C GLY A 82 -7.10 11.33 12.72
N ASP A 83 -8.06 10.43 12.50
CA ASP A 83 -8.11 9.11 13.13
C ASP A 83 -7.17 8.08 12.46
N GLY A 84 -6.51 8.47 11.37
CA GLY A 84 -5.60 7.64 10.58
C GLY A 84 -6.33 6.69 9.63
N LEU A 85 -7.63 6.86 9.43
CA LEU A 85 -8.50 6.09 8.55
C LEU A 85 -9.20 7.04 7.57
N ILE A 86 -9.76 6.48 6.49
CA ILE A 86 -10.66 7.22 5.61
C ILE A 86 -12.03 6.60 5.78
N SER A 87 -12.90 7.31 6.51
CA SER A 87 -14.29 6.96 6.72
C SER A 87 -15.13 7.14 5.45
N GLU A 88 -16.36 6.62 5.43
CA GLU A 88 -17.26 6.78 4.27
C GLU A 88 -17.54 8.26 3.94
N GLY A 89 -17.63 9.12 4.97
CA GLY A 89 -17.84 10.56 4.80
C GLY A 89 -16.65 11.24 4.14
N GLU A 90 -15.44 10.91 4.57
CA GLU A 90 -14.20 11.41 3.98
C GLU A 90 -14.01 10.90 2.56
N PHE A 91 -14.29 9.62 2.33
CA PHE A 91 -14.24 9.04 0.98
C PHE A 91 -15.20 9.72 0.00
N ALA A 92 -16.37 10.17 0.46
CA ALA A 92 -17.31 10.94 -0.35
C ALA A 92 -16.74 12.32 -0.72
N ALA A 93 -15.99 12.95 0.17
CA ALA A 93 -15.30 14.22 -0.11
C ALA A 93 -14.20 14.04 -1.18
N ILE A 94 -13.46 12.93 -1.16
CA ILE A 94 -12.49 12.58 -2.22
C ILE A 94 -13.19 12.49 -3.58
N LEU A 95 -14.32 11.79 -3.64
CA LEU A 95 -15.08 11.62 -4.88
C LEU A 95 -15.69 12.93 -5.39
N ALA A 96 -16.11 13.81 -4.49
CA ALA A 96 -16.63 15.12 -4.84
C ALA A 96 -15.53 16.07 -5.36
N ALA A 97 -14.31 15.98 -4.81
CA ALA A 97 -13.17 16.78 -5.24
C ALA A 97 -12.54 16.32 -6.57
N ALA A 98 -12.80 15.08 -7.01
CA ALA A 98 -12.24 14.49 -8.24
C ALA A 98 -13.10 14.74 -9.50
N ASP A 99 -14.27 15.38 -9.36
CA ASP A 99 -15.19 15.71 -10.48
C ASP A 99 -15.04 17.19 -10.95
N GLU A 100 -14.04 17.93 -10.45
CA GLU A 100 -13.67 19.29 -10.91
C GLU A 100 -12.49 19.32 -11.89
#